data_AF-A0A0V8T981-F1
#
_entry.id   AF-A0A0V8T981-F1
#
_cell.length_a   1.000
_cell.length_b   1.000
_cell.length_c   1.000
_cell.angle_alpha   90.00
_cell.angle_beta   90.00
_cell.angle_gamma   90.00
#
_symmetry.space_group_name_H-M   'P 1'
#
loop_
_entity.id
_entity.type
_entity.pdbx_description
1 polymer ?
#
loop_
_entity_poly.entity_id
_entity_poly.type
_entity_poly.pdbx_seq_one_letter_code
_entity_poly.pdbx_strand_id
1 'polypeptide(L)'
;MMITSTVARRAGVVTDEPGRAATLKEMTMSATEVTHVLEQWAQRLRDLGARGVGQLRAGLSSDQIDALSAQYDLTLPEDARAIWAWHDGEDTGAQSLAPYREFPPLRDALEYARTCAQNAIDWGAADDEELAAIIYRREFVPFLGYQHPLVFDCRTPAPTTTMWTPDGGLEETISMTTVERVRWWHWALDHGAWSITADGTWAVDFSRYPGAKGDLSVRDVLS
;
A
#
# COMPACT_ATOMS: atom_id res chain seq x y z
N MET A 1 -28.16 20.50 -53.73
CA MET A 1 -27.38 21.38 -52.82
C MET A 1 -26.61 20.46 -51.88
N MET A 2 -25.34 20.20 -52.22
CA MET A 2 -24.42 19.34 -51.45
C MET A 2 -23.58 20.23 -50.54
N ILE A 3 -23.39 19.84 -49.28
CA ILE A 3 -22.35 20.40 -48.41
C ILE A 3 -21.48 19.23 -47.95
N THR A 4 -20.34 19.08 -48.62
CA THR A 4 -19.21 18.28 -48.18
C THR A 4 -18.45 19.08 -47.11
N SER A 5 -18.31 18.53 -45.91
CA SER A 5 -17.37 19.05 -44.91
C SER A 5 -16.35 17.98 -44.58
N THR A 6 -15.11 18.25 -45.00
CA THR A 6 -13.91 17.46 -44.71
C THR A 6 -13.19 18.17 -43.58
N VAL A 7 -12.99 17.51 -42.43
CA VAL A 7 -12.13 18.03 -41.35
C VAL A 7 -10.96 17.07 -41.15
N ALA A 8 -9.77 17.62 -41.37
CA ALA A 8 -8.48 16.96 -41.35
C ALA A 8 -8.10 16.45 -39.95
N ARG A 9 -7.61 15.21 -39.87
CA ARG A 9 -6.84 14.69 -38.72
C ARG A 9 -5.52 15.44 -38.61
N ARG A 10 -5.32 16.20 -37.53
CA ARG A 10 -3.98 16.60 -37.08
C ARG A 10 -3.38 15.45 -36.27
N ALA A 11 -2.28 14.90 -36.76
CA ALA A 11 -1.40 14.05 -35.98
C ALA A 11 -0.76 14.90 -34.87
N GLY A 12 -1.11 14.63 -33.62
CA GLY A 12 -0.41 15.15 -32.45
C GLY A 12 0.90 14.39 -32.28
N VAL A 13 2.01 15.11 -32.41
CA VAL A 13 3.35 14.63 -32.07
C VAL A 13 3.39 14.41 -30.56
N VAL A 14 3.61 13.17 -30.14
CA VAL A 14 3.96 12.85 -28.74
C VAL A 14 5.41 13.27 -28.56
N THR A 15 5.63 14.44 -27.97
CA THR A 15 6.94 14.82 -27.43
C THR A 15 7.11 14.12 -26.10
N ASP A 16 8.03 13.15 -26.06
CA ASP A 16 8.51 12.50 -24.85
C ASP A 16 9.22 13.57 -23.99
N GLU A 17 8.58 14.05 -22.92
CA GLU A 17 9.15 15.08 -22.06
C GLU A 17 10.14 14.46 -21.05
N PRO A 18 11.46 14.74 -21.16
CA PRO A 18 12.46 14.21 -20.25
C PRO A 18 12.28 14.66 -18.78
N GLY A 19 11.47 15.70 -18.52
CA GLY A 19 11.15 16.16 -17.18
C GLY A 19 10.24 15.21 -16.40
N ARG A 20 9.28 14.56 -17.05
CA ARG A 20 8.31 13.68 -16.37
C ARG A 20 8.97 12.39 -15.85
N ALA A 21 9.91 11.83 -16.62
CA ALA A 21 10.70 10.68 -16.20
C ALA A 21 11.66 11.01 -15.05
N ALA A 22 12.22 12.23 -15.00
CA ALA A 22 13.06 12.69 -13.90
C ALA A 22 12.26 12.90 -12.61
N THR A 23 11.05 13.49 -12.68
CA THR A 23 10.16 13.65 -11.52
C THR A 23 9.60 12.32 -11.03
N LEU A 24 9.32 11.36 -11.93
CA LEU A 24 8.94 9.99 -11.54
C LEU A 24 10.09 9.25 -10.83
N LYS A 25 11.34 9.47 -11.28
CA LYS A 25 12.54 8.90 -10.64
C LYS A 25 12.84 9.52 -9.27
N GLU A 26 12.35 10.74 -9.00
CA GLU A 26 12.40 11.38 -7.67
C GLU A 26 11.28 10.91 -6.73
N MET A 27 10.24 10.24 -7.25
CA MET A 27 9.10 9.75 -6.45
C MET A 27 9.10 8.24 -6.21
N THR A 28 9.79 7.46 -7.05
CA THR A 28 10.04 6.03 -6.78
C THR A 28 11.21 5.91 -5.80
N MET A 29 10.95 5.35 -4.63
CA MET A 29 12.03 5.05 -3.68
C MET A 29 12.80 3.84 -4.18
N SER A 30 14.13 3.83 -3.99
CA SER A 30 14.87 2.61 -4.33
C SER A 30 14.47 1.47 -3.40
N ALA A 31 14.51 0.23 -3.89
CA ALA A 31 14.27 -0.95 -3.06
C ALA A 31 15.16 -0.97 -1.80
N THR A 32 16.38 -0.45 -1.91
CA THR A 32 17.33 -0.35 -0.78
C THR A 32 16.84 0.62 0.30
N GLU A 33 16.30 1.78 -0.06
CA GLU A 33 15.76 2.74 0.90
C GLU A 33 14.52 2.18 1.61
N VAL A 34 13.63 1.53 0.85
CA VAL A 34 12.44 0.87 1.41
C VAL A 34 12.84 -0.21 2.42
N THR A 35 13.73 -1.13 2.04
CA THR A 35 14.21 -2.17 2.96
C THR A 35 14.89 -1.57 4.19
N HIS A 36 15.70 -0.52 4.02
CA HIS A 36 16.39 0.12 5.15
C HIS A 36 15.42 0.69 6.20
N VAL A 37 14.37 1.40 5.78
CA VAL A 37 13.39 1.95 6.74
C VAL A 37 12.58 0.86 7.42
N LEU A 38 12.28 -0.23 6.72
CA LEU A 38 11.57 -1.39 7.28
C LEU A 38 12.43 -2.14 8.31
N GLU A 39 13.73 -2.28 8.05
CA GLU A 39 14.68 -2.85 9.01
C GLU A 39 14.78 -2.02 10.28
N GLN A 40 14.86 -0.68 10.16
CA GLN A 40 14.85 0.23 11.30
C GLN A 40 13.54 0.11 12.10
N TRP A 41 12.41 0.02 11.41
CA TRP A 41 11.11 -0.19 12.04
C TRP A 41 11.06 -1.50 12.82
N ALA A 42 11.42 -2.61 12.18
CA ALA A 42 11.45 -3.92 12.81
C ALA A 42 12.43 -3.97 14.00
N GLN A 43 13.58 -3.31 13.90
CA GLN A 43 14.51 -3.23 15.02
C GLN A 43 13.90 -2.48 16.21
N ARG A 44 13.27 -1.33 15.97
CA ARG A 44 12.57 -0.57 17.01
C ARG A 44 11.47 -1.41 17.67
N LEU A 45 10.72 -2.18 16.90
CA LEU A 45 9.70 -3.08 17.43
C LEU A 45 10.29 -4.19 18.31
N ARG A 46 11.45 -4.78 17.92
CA ARG A 46 12.17 -5.75 18.77
C ARG A 46 12.62 -5.12 20.08
N ASP A 47 13.18 -3.90 20.02
CA ASP A 47 13.66 -3.19 21.20
C ASP A 47 12.53 -2.88 22.19
N LEU A 48 11.30 -2.68 21.67
CA LEU A 48 10.08 -2.48 22.45
C LEU A 48 9.43 -3.80 22.92
N GLY A 49 9.97 -4.96 22.53
CA GLY A 49 9.44 -6.27 22.92
C GLY A 49 8.22 -6.74 22.14
N ALA A 50 7.96 -6.17 20.94
CA ALA A 50 6.85 -6.59 20.10
C ALA A 50 7.02 -8.05 19.62
N ARG A 51 5.97 -8.86 19.77
CA ARG A 51 6.03 -10.29 19.40
C ARG A 51 6.01 -10.53 17.89
N GLY A 52 5.36 -9.66 17.12
CA GLY A 52 5.16 -9.80 15.68
C GLY A 52 6.43 -9.99 14.87
N VAL A 53 7.49 -9.26 15.22
CA VAL A 53 8.74 -9.25 14.44
C VAL A 53 9.41 -10.63 14.41
N GLY A 54 9.20 -11.44 15.46
CA GLY A 54 9.73 -12.81 15.52
C GLY A 54 9.01 -13.80 14.60
N GLN A 55 7.89 -13.42 14.01
CA GLN A 55 7.03 -14.25 13.15
C GLN A 55 7.16 -13.89 11.66
N LEU A 56 8.03 -12.91 11.32
CA LEU A 56 8.24 -12.51 9.94
C LEU A 56 8.93 -13.63 9.16
N ARG A 57 8.34 -13.99 8.01
CA ARG A 57 8.84 -15.05 7.14
C ARG A 57 10.03 -14.56 6.34
N ALA A 58 10.92 -15.46 5.93
CA ALA A 58 12.03 -15.08 5.05
C ALA A 58 11.51 -14.39 3.76
N GLY A 59 12.20 -13.35 3.32
CA GLY A 59 11.85 -12.63 2.11
C GLY A 59 11.99 -13.46 0.83
N LEU A 60 11.29 -13.03 -0.21
CA LEU A 60 11.31 -13.66 -1.52
C LEU A 60 12.46 -13.13 -2.40
N SER A 61 13.03 -13.99 -3.23
CA SER A 61 13.90 -13.55 -4.33
C SER A 61 13.10 -12.85 -5.43
N SER A 62 13.78 -12.04 -6.26
CA SER A 62 13.15 -11.38 -7.41
C SER A 62 12.44 -12.39 -8.32
N ASP A 63 13.08 -13.52 -8.63
CA ASP A 63 12.51 -14.57 -9.49
C ASP A 63 11.22 -15.17 -8.89
N GLN A 64 11.17 -15.34 -7.57
CA GLN A 64 9.96 -15.82 -6.88
C GLN A 64 8.83 -14.79 -6.95
N ILE A 65 9.14 -13.51 -6.75
CA ILE A 65 8.17 -12.41 -6.86
C ILE A 65 7.63 -12.37 -8.29
N ASP A 66 8.51 -12.39 -9.30
CA ASP A 66 8.11 -12.38 -10.72
C ASP A 66 7.22 -13.57 -11.08
N ALA A 67 7.62 -14.77 -10.65
CA ALA A 67 6.85 -15.99 -10.90
C ALA A 67 5.47 -15.97 -10.23
N LEU A 68 5.35 -15.38 -9.02
CA LEU A 68 4.08 -15.22 -8.34
C LEU A 68 3.22 -14.16 -9.02
N SER A 69 3.72 -12.95 -9.24
CA SER A 69 2.96 -11.85 -9.85
C SER A 69 2.47 -12.20 -11.27
N ALA A 70 3.26 -12.95 -12.05
CA ALA A 70 2.87 -13.42 -13.36
C ALA A 70 1.65 -14.37 -13.35
N GLN A 71 1.41 -15.12 -12.27
CA GLN A 71 0.21 -15.98 -12.13
C GLN A 71 -1.09 -15.16 -12.02
N TYR A 72 -0.97 -13.87 -11.72
CA TYR A 72 -2.09 -12.95 -11.48
C TYR A 72 -2.14 -11.81 -12.53
N ASP A 73 -1.40 -11.95 -13.63
CA ASP A 73 -1.29 -10.93 -14.70
C ASP A 73 -0.92 -9.53 -14.17
N LEU A 74 -0.07 -9.48 -13.14
CA LEU A 74 0.38 -8.25 -12.50
C LEU A 74 1.90 -8.13 -12.54
N THR A 75 2.39 -6.90 -12.66
CA THR A 75 3.80 -6.57 -12.39
C THR A 75 3.84 -5.66 -11.18
N LEU A 76 4.49 -6.10 -10.11
CA LEU A 76 4.64 -5.28 -8.91
C LEU A 76 5.67 -4.16 -9.16
N PRO A 77 5.37 -2.92 -8.78
CA PRO A 77 6.36 -1.84 -8.79
C PRO A 77 7.47 -2.08 -7.77
N GLU A 78 8.61 -1.38 -7.92
CA GLU A 78 9.83 -1.60 -7.14
C GLU A 78 9.61 -1.55 -5.62
N ASP A 79 8.96 -0.51 -5.11
CA ASP A 79 8.66 -0.36 -3.68
C ASP A 79 7.84 -1.53 -3.13
N ALA A 80 6.84 -1.98 -3.90
CA ALA A 80 5.99 -3.11 -3.51
C ALA A 80 6.83 -4.41 -3.50
N ARG A 81 7.68 -4.62 -4.51
CA ARG A 81 8.61 -5.77 -4.53
C ARG A 81 9.55 -5.77 -3.32
N ALA A 82 10.06 -4.59 -2.93
CA ALA A 82 11.01 -4.46 -1.83
C ALA A 82 10.42 -4.94 -0.48
N ILE A 83 9.12 -4.77 -0.29
CA ILE A 83 8.39 -5.24 0.90
C ILE A 83 8.44 -6.78 1.01
N TRP A 84 8.02 -7.48 -0.05
CA TRP A 84 8.00 -8.95 -0.01
C TRP A 84 9.39 -9.56 -0.21
N ALA A 85 10.33 -8.81 -0.80
CA ALA A 85 11.75 -9.19 -0.82
C ALA A 85 12.40 -9.10 0.57
N TRP A 86 11.90 -8.20 1.43
CA TRP A 86 12.31 -8.12 2.82
C TRP A 86 11.72 -9.26 3.66
N HIS A 87 10.40 -9.42 3.66
CA HIS A 87 9.72 -10.53 4.33
C HIS A 87 8.47 -10.97 3.57
N ASP A 88 8.26 -12.28 3.38
CA ASP A 88 7.06 -12.84 2.73
C ASP A 88 5.89 -12.95 3.71
N GLY A 89 5.47 -11.80 4.25
CA GLY A 89 4.46 -11.76 5.30
C GLY A 89 4.95 -12.31 6.64
N GLU A 90 3.99 -12.79 7.42
CA GLU A 90 4.23 -13.38 8.74
C GLU A 90 3.40 -14.66 8.94
N ASP A 91 3.77 -15.44 9.96
CA ASP A 91 3.00 -16.60 10.37
C ASP A 91 1.65 -16.18 11.00
N THR A 92 0.59 -16.95 10.75
CA THR A 92 -0.79 -16.59 11.09
C THR A 92 -1.02 -16.39 12.58
N GLY A 93 -1.86 -15.40 12.93
CA GLY A 93 -2.17 -15.04 14.32
C GLY A 93 -1.07 -14.20 15.00
N ALA A 94 -0.04 -13.79 14.26
CA ALA A 94 0.94 -12.83 14.72
C ALA A 94 0.33 -11.43 14.88
N GLN A 95 0.82 -10.69 15.87
CA GLN A 95 0.50 -9.28 16.04
C GLN A 95 1.47 -8.48 15.18
N SER A 96 1.00 -7.99 14.03
CA SER A 96 1.84 -7.57 12.92
C SER A 96 2.72 -6.34 13.13
N LEU A 97 3.32 -5.86 12.05
CA LEU A 97 4.14 -4.65 11.94
C LEU A 97 3.39 -3.37 12.34
N ALA A 98 2.07 -3.38 12.40
CA ALA A 98 1.22 -2.27 12.83
C ALA A 98 -0.04 -2.78 13.56
N PRO A 99 -0.67 -1.97 14.43
CA PRO A 99 -1.86 -2.36 15.16
C PRO A 99 -3.00 -2.87 14.28
N TYR A 100 -3.65 -3.95 14.71
CA TYR A 100 -4.85 -4.55 14.10
C TYR A 100 -4.70 -4.99 12.63
N ARG A 101 -3.46 -5.15 12.16
CA ARG A 101 -3.16 -5.60 10.81
C ARG A 101 -2.46 -6.95 10.86
N GLU A 102 -2.54 -7.67 9.75
CA GLU A 102 -1.71 -8.83 9.45
C GLU A 102 -0.88 -8.47 8.22
N PHE A 103 0.35 -8.97 8.14
CA PHE A 103 1.19 -8.81 6.96
C PHE A 103 1.10 -10.10 6.12
N PRO A 104 0.29 -10.12 5.05
CA PRO A 104 0.06 -11.33 4.28
C PRO A 104 1.28 -11.74 3.45
N PRO A 105 1.54 -13.06 3.30
CA PRO A 105 2.40 -13.57 2.24
C PRO A 105 1.95 -13.06 0.87
N LEU A 106 2.88 -12.88 -0.07
CA LEU A 106 2.60 -12.25 -1.36
C LEU A 106 1.50 -13.00 -2.14
N ARG A 107 1.53 -14.33 -2.11
CA ARG A 107 0.51 -15.15 -2.78
C ARG A 107 -0.88 -14.84 -2.26
N ASP A 108 -1.03 -14.73 -0.94
CA ASP A 108 -2.34 -14.53 -0.31
C ASP A 108 -2.84 -13.11 -0.58
N ALA A 109 -1.94 -12.12 -0.61
CA ALA A 109 -2.26 -10.77 -1.01
C ALA A 109 -2.78 -10.68 -2.46
N LEU A 110 -2.10 -11.35 -3.39
CA LEU A 110 -2.49 -11.40 -4.81
C LEU A 110 -3.83 -12.15 -5.01
N GLU A 111 -4.02 -13.27 -4.31
CA GLU A 111 -5.27 -14.03 -4.35
C GLU A 111 -6.44 -13.22 -3.79
N TYR A 112 -6.21 -12.49 -2.69
CA TYR A 112 -7.20 -11.59 -2.12
C TYR A 112 -7.59 -10.48 -3.10
N ALA A 113 -6.61 -9.78 -3.70
CA ALA A 113 -6.87 -8.73 -4.67
C ALA A 113 -7.66 -9.25 -5.89
N ARG A 114 -7.34 -10.45 -6.38
CA ARG A 114 -8.09 -11.12 -7.45
C ARG A 114 -9.53 -11.46 -7.03
N THR A 115 -9.70 -12.04 -5.84
CA THR A 115 -11.02 -12.44 -5.32
C THR A 115 -11.91 -11.22 -5.13
N CYS A 116 -11.37 -10.14 -4.58
CA CYS A 116 -12.05 -8.86 -4.46
C CYS A 116 -12.49 -8.35 -5.84
N ALA A 117 -11.61 -8.36 -6.83
CA ALA A 117 -11.96 -7.95 -8.18
C ALA A 117 -13.07 -8.80 -8.81
N GLN A 118 -13.06 -10.11 -8.58
CA GLN A 118 -14.13 -10.99 -9.04
C GLN A 118 -15.47 -10.69 -8.35
N ASN A 119 -15.46 -10.50 -7.01
CA ASN A 119 -16.67 -10.21 -6.25
C ASN A 119 -17.34 -8.90 -6.70
N ALA A 120 -16.57 -7.87 -7.03
CA ALA A 120 -17.15 -6.63 -7.56
C ALA A 120 -17.85 -6.81 -8.91
N ILE A 121 -17.34 -7.68 -9.78
CA ILE A 121 -18.02 -8.05 -11.02
C ILE A 121 -19.33 -8.77 -10.69
N ASP A 122 -19.27 -9.77 -9.80
CA ASP A 122 -20.42 -10.62 -9.47
C ASP A 122 -21.54 -9.84 -8.76
N TRP A 123 -21.21 -8.82 -7.98
CA TRP A 123 -22.19 -7.97 -7.29
C TRP A 123 -22.80 -6.87 -8.18
N GLY A 124 -22.42 -6.79 -9.46
CA GLY A 124 -22.83 -5.69 -10.34
C GLY A 124 -22.25 -4.33 -9.90
N ALA A 125 -21.31 -4.35 -8.95
CA ALA A 125 -20.61 -3.16 -8.50
C ALA A 125 -19.64 -2.65 -9.58
N ALA A 126 -19.31 -3.46 -10.59
CA ALA A 126 -18.54 -3.02 -11.76
C ALA A 126 -19.11 -1.77 -12.46
N ASP A 127 -20.44 -1.57 -12.39
CA ASP A 127 -21.13 -0.41 -12.95
C ASP A 127 -21.25 0.76 -11.95
N ASP A 128 -20.99 0.50 -10.66
CA ASP A 128 -20.86 1.51 -9.62
C ASP A 128 -19.39 1.95 -9.59
N GLU A 129 -19.07 2.98 -10.39
CA GLU A 129 -17.71 3.53 -10.50
C GLU A 129 -17.11 3.87 -9.13
N GLU A 130 -17.93 4.19 -8.12
CA GLU A 130 -17.46 4.52 -6.78
C GLU A 130 -17.05 3.24 -6.02
N LEU A 131 -17.88 2.19 -6.02
CA LEU A 131 -17.54 0.93 -5.33
C LEU A 131 -16.47 0.10 -6.06
N ALA A 132 -16.56 -0.03 -7.40
CA ALA A 132 -15.59 -0.79 -8.20
C ALA A 132 -14.24 -0.09 -8.37
N ALA A 133 -14.14 1.23 -8.21
CA ALA A 133 -12.86 1.91 -8.35
C ALA A 133 -11.90 1.71 -7.17
N ILE A 134 -12.39 1.26 -6.00
CA ILE A 134 -11.80 1.68 -4.74
C ILE A 134 -11.02 0.60 -3.97
N ILE A 135 -11.45 -0.66 -3.92
CA ILE A 135 -10.66 -1.79 -3.34
C ILE A 135 -10.79 -3.10 -4.10
N TYR A 136 -11.73 -3.18 -5.04
CA TYR A 136 -11.96 -4.37 -5.84
C TYR A 136 -11.21 -4.30 -7.18
N ARG A 137 -10.09 -3.59 -7.23
CA ARG A 137 -9.19 -3.64 -8.38
C ARG A 137 -8.10 -4.66 -8.10
N ARG A 138 -7.81 -5.51 -9.08
CA ARG A 138 -6.73 -6.50 -8.98
C ARG A 138 -5.35 -5.84 -8.79
N GLU A 139 -5.20 -4.59 -9.22
CA GLU A 139 -3.98 -3.81 -9.06
C GLU A 139 -3.81 -3.22 -7.65
N PHE A 140 -4.81 -3.35 -6.77
CA PHE A 140 -4.74 -2.89 -5.38
C PHE A 140 -4.37 -4.07 -4.49
N VAL A 141 -3.06 -4.24 -4.27
CA VAL A 141 -2.51 -5.39 -3.57
C VAL A 141 -2.43 -5.08 -2.07
N PRO A 142 -3.11 -5.83 -1.19
CA PRO A 142 -3.06 -5.59 0.25
C PRO A 142 -1.67 -5.89 0.81
N PHE A 143 -1.17 -4.94 1.61
CA PHE A 143 0.08 -5.06 2.34
C PHE A 143 -0.16 -5.19 3.86
N LEU A 144 -1.23 -4.60 4.40
CA LEU A 144 -1.56 -4.75 5.83
C LEU A 144 -3.07 -4.89 6.09
N GLY A 145 -3.46 -6.04 6.65
CA GLY A 145 -4.82 -6.41 7.07
C GLY A 145 -5.76 -6.82 5.93
N TYR A 146 -6.95 -7.33 6.30
CA TYR A 146 -7.95 -7.84 5.33
C TYR A 146 -9.31 -7.15 5.38
N GLN A 147 -9.75 -6.59 6.51
CA GLN A 147 -11.08 -5.97 6.61
C GLN A 147 -11.10 -4.52 6.07
N HIS A 148 -10.02 -3.77 6.29
CA HIS A 148 -9.84 -2.40 5.77
C HIS A 148 -8.44 -2.22 5.19
N PRO A 149 -8.00 -3.09 4.27
CA PRO A 149 -6.59 -3.29 3.94
C PRO A 149 -5.87 -1.96 3.62
N LEU A 150 -4.65 -1.83 4.10
CA LEU A 150 -3.70 -0.90 3.49
C LEU A 150 -3.21 -1.57 2.21
N VAL A 151 -3.47 -0.95 1.07
CA VAL A 151 -3.17 -1.49 -0.26
C VAL A 151 -2.11 -0.67 -0.96
N PHE A 152 -1.29 -1.32 -1.78
CA PHE A 152 -0.47 -0.67 -2.79
C PHE A 152 -1.28 -0.44 -4.06
N ASP A 153 -1.29 0.80 -4.55
CA ASP A 153 -1.75 1.09 -5.91
C ASP A 153 -0.65 0.71 -6.91
N CYS A 154 -0.74 -0.50 -7.48
CA CYS A 154 0.26 -1.02 -8.40
C CYS A 154 0.05 -0.57 -9.86
N ARG A 155 -0.83 0.41 -10.13
CA ARG A 155 -1.05 0.94 -11.49
C ARG A 155 0.06 1.87 -11.95
N THR A 156 0.83 2.42 -11.00
CA THR A 156 1.90 3.37 -11.27
C THR A 156 3.27 2.79 -10.89
N PRO A 157 4.36 3.19 -11.56
CA PRO A 157 5.72 2.77 -11.18
C PRO A 157 6.19 3.27 -9.81
N ALA A 158 5.53 4.28 -9.24
CA ALA A 158 5.79 4.83 -7.91
C ALA A 158 4.55 4.59 -7.05
N PRO A 159 4.36 3.38 -6.51
CA PRO A 159 3.12 3.03 -5.85
C PRO A 159 3.04 3.77 -4.51
N THR A 160 1.86 4.31 -4.24
CA THR A 160 1.52 4.78 -2.91
C THR A 160 0.72 3.71 -2.18
N THR A 161 0.88 3.68 -0.87
CA THR A 161 -0.03 2.99 0.04
C THR A 161 -1.26 3.86 0.28
N THR A 162 -2.43 3.27 0.18
CA THR A 162 -3.71 3.91 0.54
C THR A 162 -4.57 2.92 1.33
N MET A 163 -5.59 3.40 2.00
CA MET A 163 -6.54 2.59 2.75
C MET A 163 -7.95 2.98 2.34
N TRP A 164 -8.90 2.06 2.37
CA TRP A 164 -10.29 2.43 2.16
C TRP A 164 -11.05 2.51 3.47
N THR A 165 -11.86 3.55 3.64
CA THR A 165 -12.82 3.67 4.74
C THR A 165 -14.27 3.60 4.22
N PRO A 166 -15.17 2.89 4.91
CA PRO A 166 -16.59 2.84 4.54
C PRO A 166 -17.26 4.21 4.47
N ASP A 167 -16.84 5.14 5.34
CA ASP A 167 -17.47 6.46 5.50
C ASP A 167 -16.89 7.52 4.56
N GLY A 168 -15.70 7.28 3.98
CA GLY A 168 -14.89 8.31 3.33
C GLY A 168 -14.22 7.92 2.02
N GLY A 169 -14.33 6.67 1.59
CA GLY A 169 -13.71 6.20 0.36
C GLY A 169 -12.18 6.19 0.44
N LEU A 170 -11.53 6.39 -0.71
CA LEU A 170 -10.07 6.59 -0.80
C LEU A 170 -9.67 8.06 -0.62
N GLU A 171 -10.60 8.99 -0.79
CA GLU A 171 -10.30 10.43 -0.75
C GLU A 171 -10.04 10.91 0.68
N GLU A 172 -10.65 10.24 1.66
CA GLU A 172 -10.34 10.45 3.06
C GLU A 172 -8.96 9.91 3.43
N THR A 173 -8.38 8.95 2.70
CA THR A 173 -7.08 8.39 3.07
C THR A 173 -5.94 9.01 2.31
N ILE A 174 -4.96 9.48 3.08
CA ILE A 174 -3.76 10.09 2.51
C ILE A 174 -2.92 8.97 1.88
N SER A 175 -2.76 9.08 0.56
CA SER A 175 -1.79 8.29 -0.20
C SER A 175 -0.38 8.67 0.23
N MET A 176 0.40 7.67 0.65
CA MET A 176 1.77 7.85 1.14
C MET A 176 2.69 6.86 0.46
N THR A 177 3.92 7.28 0.18
CA THR A 177 5.01 6.34 -0.07
C THR A 177 5.21 5.41 1.12
N THR A 178 5.87 4.27 0.90
CA THR A 178 6.22 3.35 2.00
C THR A 178 7.04 4.04 3.08
N VAL A 179 7.97 4.89 2.69
CA VAL A 179 8.86 5.62 3.62
C VAL A 179 8.08 6.60 4.49
N GLU A 180 7.17 7.38 3.90
CA GLU A 180 6.28 8.28 4.65
C GLU A 180 5.39 7.49 5.61
N ARG A 181 4.88 6.33 5.19
CA ARG A 181 4.05 5.45 6.03
C ARG A 181 4.84 4.95 7.25
N VAL A 182 6.07 4.48 7.06
CA VAL A 182 6.93 4.03 8.16
C VAL A 182 7.31 5.18 9.09
N ARG A 183 7.59 6.37 8.54
CA ARG A 183 7.83 7.59 9.36
C ARG A 183 6.62 7.92 10.23
N TRP A 184 5.42 7.79 9.69
CA TRP A 184 4.21 7.98 10.47
C TRP A 184 4.04 6.94 11.59
N TRP A 185 4.40 5.67 11.36
CA TRP A 185 4.40 4.66 12.42
C TRP A 185 5.37 4.97 13.56
N HIS A 186 6.56 5.48 13.23
CA HIS A 186 7.49 5.99 14.23
C HIS A 186 6.88 7.14 15.03
N TRP A 187 6.29 8.12 14.34
CA TRP A 187 5.62 9.24 14.99
C TRP A 187 4.51 8.77 15.95
N ALA A 188 3.69 7.79 15.54
CA ALA A 188 2.60 7.27 16.35
C ALA A 188 3.11 6.65 17.68
N LEU A 189 4.23 5.92 17.64
CA LEU A 189 4.89 5.43 18.85
C LEU A 189 5.48 6.58 19.68
N ASP A 190 6.16 7.54 19.06
CA ASP A 190 6.83 8.66 19.75
C ASP A 190 5.85 9.55 20.51
N HIS A 191 4.60 9.64 20.05
CA HIS A 191 3.56 10.49 20.63
C HIS A 191 2.55 9.72 21.49
N GLY A 192 2.80 8.42 21.70
CA GLY A 192 1.94 7.55 22.52
C GLY A 192 0.59 7.24 21.90
N ALA A 193 0.38 7.56 20.61
CA ALA A 193 -0.79 7.10 19.87
C ALA A 193 -0.78 5.57 19.75
N TRP A 194 0.41 5.00 19.55
CA TRP A 194 0.67 3.56 19.62
C TRP A 194 1.60 3.23 20.79
N SER A 195 1.46 2.02 21.33
CA SER A 195 2.39 1.45 22.29
C SER A 195 2.42 -0.07 22.19
N ILE A 196 3.51 -0.65 22.70
CA ILE A 196 3.63 -2.10 22.90
C ILE A 196 3.37 -2.41 24.37
N THR A 197 2.41 -3.29 24.64
CA THR A 197 2.04 -3.75 25.98
C THR A 197 3.09 -4.71 26.54
N ALA A 198 3.03 -5.00 27.85
CA ALA A 198 4.00 -5.89 28.51
C ALA A 198 4.00 -7.34 27.95
N ASP A 199 2.89 -7.79 27.39
CA ASP A 199 2.76 -9.07 26.68
C ASP A 199 3.13 -8.96 25.19
N GLY A 200 3.74 -7.85 24.76
CA GLY A 200 4.30 -7.66 23.42
C GLY A 200 3.27 -7.38 22.33
N THR A 201 2.10 -6.87 22.72
CA THR A 201 0.94 -6.61 21.85
C THR A 201 0.72 -5.13 21.60
N TRP A 202 -0.07 -4.79 20.59
CA TRP A 202 -0.40 -3.40 20.29
C TRP A 202 -1.48 -2.84 21.22
N ALA A 203 -1.25 -1.65 21.75
CA ALA A 203 -2.30 -0.79 22.30
C ALA A 203 -2.35 0.54 21.53
N VAL A 204 -3.56 1.01 21.25
CA VAL A 204 -3.82 2.23 20.49
C VAL A 204 -4.62 3.22 21.34
N ASP A 205 -4.13 4.45 21.45
CA ASP A 205 -4.81 5.57 22.09
C ASP A 205 -5.26 6.58 21.01
N PHE A 206 -6.49 6.42 20.55
CA PHE A 206 -7.08 7.30 19.54
C PHE A 206 -7.17 8.77 19.98
N SER A 207 -7.14 9.06 21.29
CA SER A 207 -7.19 10.44 21.80
C SER A 207 -5.89 11.23 21.53
N ARG A 208 -4.81 10.53 21.16
CA ARG A 208 -3.50 11.11 20.85
C ARG A 208 -3.31 11.43 19.37
N TYR A 209 -4.24 11.00 18.52
CA TYR A 209 -4.18 11.32 17.10
C TYR A 209 -4.48 12.79 16.86
N PRO A 210 -3.84 13.43 15.87
CA PRO A 210 -4.16 14.80 15.53
C PRO A 210 -5.52 14.84 14.83
N GLY A 211 -6.44 15.69 15.28
CA GLY A 211 -7.79 15.82 14.71
C GLY A 211 -8.76 14.69 15.11
N ALA A 212 -10.05 14.90 14.84
CA ALA A 212 -11.15 14.11 15.43
C ALA A 212 -11.42 12.74 14.79
N LYS A 213 -10.56 12.26 13.89
CA LYS A 213 -10.75 10.96 13.18
C LYS A 213 -9.37 10.38 12.87
N GLY A 214 -9.04 9.27 13.52
CA GLY A 214 -7.70 8.68 13.70
C GLY A 214 -6.90 8.24 12.47
N ASP A 215 -7.14 8.80 11.28
CA ASP A 215 -6.29 8.61 10.09
C ASP A 215 -6.19 9.86 9.19
N LEU A 216 -6.95 10.93 9.48
CA LEU A 216 -7.26 11.99 8.50
C LEU A 216 -6.33 13.20 8.48
N SER A 217 -5.32 13.30 9.35
CA SER A 217 -4.48 14.52 9.49
C SER A 217 -2.99 14.28 9.34
N VAL A 218 -2.56 13.11 8.82
CA VAL A 218 -1.15 12.72 8.78
C VAL A 218 -0.26 13.69 7.99
N ARG A 219 -0.83 14.44 7.04
CA ARG A 219 -0.07 15.40 6.23
C ARG A 219 0.50 16.57 7.05
N ASP A 220 -0.24 17.03 8.06
CA ASP A 220 0.20 18.14 8.94
C ASP A 220 1.26 17.69 9.95
N VAL A 221 1.42 16.37 10.14
CA VAL A 221 2.38 15.77 11.06
C VAL A 221 3.74 15.51 10.41
N LEU A 222 3.75 15.23 9.11
CA LEU A 222 4.95 14.89 8.34
C LEU A 222 5.55 16.07 7.56
N SER A 223 4.88 17.24 7.55
CA SER A 223 5.35 18.49 6.93
C SER A 223 6.17 19.35 7.88
#